data_AF-A0AAV3ATL2-F1
#
_entry.id   AF-A0AAV3ATL2-F1
#
_cell.length_a   1.000
_cell.length_b   1.000
_cell.length_c   1.000
_cell.angle_alpha   90.00
_cell.angle_beta   90.00
_cell.angle_gamma   90.00
#
_symmetry.space_group_name_H-M   'P 1'
#
loop_
_entity.id
_entity.type
_entity.pdbx_description
1 polymer ?
#
loop_
_entity_poly.entity_id
_entity_poly.type
_entity_poly.pdbx_seq_one_letter_code
_entity_poly.pdbx_strand_id
1 'polypeptide(L)'
;MARDNHGSPQEDAALISLSPSTSSSPRPSRPVSDLPDELIQAGWEKCWSKRESRPYYFNRFTNQSLWEMPVLGQHDVISDPLGLNAAPVPAEACVPTTPKDSMPRKRRISEEAPVTESTKKLKRGIDPPRESFNRWLLERKVLDRGPDPLLPSDCDPAVSPSMFREIMNDVPIRLSRIKHRDEAKRLLFKYAEAAKRLIESRRASPDIRKVVKWNVEDTFNWLRRDNLATKEDYMDRLEHLRRQCGPHMAAVARDSVEGICSKIYHFSQDYVKRIREKHMSLLREANIPEPNPAAPCPDKMVFCHPVRLISPALPFQGGVDVQQDGSLVCVRYKGESVRINQSYFSKLFQLYRLSSTDDPGLEKFLSRVWSLLRRYQVMFGTAQFEGSGLQGALPVSVFQALHRIFGVTLECFASPLNCYFKQYCSAFPDTDGYFGSRGPCLSFFPVSGSFEANPPFSEELMDAMVTHFEYLLESSDQPLSFIVFIPEWRDPPTPALTRMEESRFKRHQMVLPAFQHEYRSGSQHVCKREELYYKAVHNTAVLFLQNEAGFQKWTPSPERVQELCTAYKHSSRPSSGGTEKESPREEGTSKDSMNN
;
A
#
# COMPACT_ATOMS: atom_id res chain seq x y z
N MET A 1 -67.07 -47.48 -10.97
CA MET A 1 -68.36 -47.76 -11.64
C MET A 1 -68.34 -47.06 -12.97
N ALA A 2 -68.17 -47.83 -14.04
CA ALA A 2 -68.38 -47.39 -15.41
C ALA A 2 -69.86 -47.61 -15.77
N ARG A 3 -70.44 -46.73 -16.59
CA ARG A 3 -71.09 -47.11 -17.86
C ARG A 3 -71.72 -45.92 -18.57
N ASP A 4 -71.41 -45.90 -19.86
CA ASP A 4 -71.76 -44.96 -20.91
C ASP A 4 -73.18 -45.14 -21.51
N ASN A 5 -73.44 -44.26 -22.49
CA ASN A 5 -74.19 -44.45 -23.75
C ASN A 5 -75.71 -44.19 -23.71
N HIS A 6 -76.39 -43.63 -24.73
CA HIS A 6 -76.18 -43.38 -26.18
C HIS A 6 -76.91 -42.06 -26.55
N GLY A 7 -76.64 -41.33 -27.65
CA GLY A 7 -76.72 -41.74 -29.06
C GLY A 7 -76.69 -40.53 -30.02
N SER A 8 -76.16 -40.77 -31.24
CA SER A 8 -75.94 -39.88 -32.39
C SER A 8 -77.05 -40.07 -33.48
N PRO A 9 -76.90 -39.82 -34.81
CA PRO A 9 -75.97 -38.99 -35.63
C PRO A 9 -76.62 -38.27 -36.87
N GLN A 10 -75.84 -37.43 -37.59
CA GLN A 10 -75.73 -37.16 -39.07
C GLN A 10 -75.02 -35.79 -39.23
N GLU A 11 -74.06 -35.47 -40.12
CA GLU A 11 -73.51 -36.00 -41.40
C GLU A 11 -72.08 -35.45 -41.65
N ASP A 12 -71.24 -36.25 -42.34
CA ASP A 12 -70.06 -36.05 -43.24
C ASP A 12 -69.37 -34.68 -43.46
N ALA A 13 -68.10 -34.52 -43.92
CA ALA A 13 -66.82 -35.25 -43.98
C ALA A 13 -65.75 -34.31 -44.63
N ALA A 14 -64.51 -34.26 -44.09
CA ALA A 14 -63.15 -34.08 -44.70
C ALA A 14 -62.87 -33.01 -45.82
N LEU A 15 -61.70 -32.34 -46.03
CA LEU A 15 -60.32 -32.23 -45.48
C LEU A 15 -59.52 -31.17 -46.33
N ILE A 16 -58.43 -30.58 -45.77
CA ILE A 16 -57.14 -30.12 -46.42
C ILE A 16 -56.89 -28.62 -46.84
N SER A 17 -55.94 -28.00 -46.09
CA SER A 17 -54.69 -27.25 -46.51
C SER A 17 -54.60 -25.72 -46.76
N LEU A 18 -53.80 -25.09 -45.85
CA LEU A 18 -52.68 -24.11 -45.97
C LEU A 18 -52.81 -22.71 -46.63
N SER A 19 -52.25 -21.74 -45.89
CA SER A 19 -52.07 -20.27 -45.96
C SER A 19 -51.15 -19.75 -47.10
N PRO A 20 -50.67 -18.46 -47.15
CA PRO A 20 -50.99 -17.22 -46.40
C PRO A 20 -51.03 -15.90 -47.25
N SER A 21 -51.49 -14.75 -46.68
CA SER A 21 -50.82 -13.42 -46.76
C SER A 21 -51.65 -12.21 -46.22
N THR A 22 -50.99 -11.43 -45.35
CA THR A 22 -50.99 -9.96 -45.09
C THR A 22 -52.21 -9.04 -45.35
N SER A 23 -52.64 -8.29 -44.32
CA SER A 23 -52.37 -6.82 -44.16
C SER A 23 -53.43 -6.11 -43.30
N SER A 24 -52.99 -5.32 -42.31
CA SER A 24 -53.54 -4.00 -41.99
C SER A 24 -52.63 -3.25 -40.99
N SER A 25 -52.46 -1.95 -41.21
CA SER A 25 -51.66 -1.00 -40.42
C SER A 25 -52.53 0.24 -40.11
N PRO A 26 -52.06 1.27 -39.37
CA PRO A 26 -51.61 1.26 -37.97
C PRO A 26 -52.29 2.40 -37.15
N ARG A 27 -52.24 2.34 -35.81
CA ARG A 27 -52.40 3.51 -34.91
C ARG A 27 -51.32 3.49 -33.83
N PRO A 28 -50.91 4.67 -33.31
CA PRO A 28 -49.51 4.99 -33.06
C PRO A 28 -48.96 4.37 -31.79
N SER A 29 -47.79 3.74 -31.92
CA SER A 29 -46.96 3.29 -30.81
C SER A 29 -46.53 4.49 -29.97
N ARG A 30 -46.90 4.47 -28.67
CA ARG A 30 -46.17 5.24 -27.65
C ARG A 30 -44.70 4.82 -27.72
N PRO A 31 -43.72 5.74 -27.78
CA PRO A 31 -42.32 5.34 -27.72
C PRO A 31 -42.05 4.84 -26.30
N VAL A 32 -41.93 3.51 -26.20
CA VAL A 32 -41.33 2.80 -25.08
C VAL A 32 -39.88 3.29 -24.99
N SER A 33 -39.61 4.20 -24.07
CA SER A 33 -38.23 4.50 -23.64
C SER A 33 -38.04 3.84 -22.28
N ASP A 34 -37.97 2.51 -22.29
CA ASP A 34 -37.59 1.77 -21.10
C ASP A 34 -36.16 2.17 -20.75
N LEU A 35 -35.89 2.52 -19.48
CA LEU A 35 -34.52 2.56 -19.02
C LEU A 35 -33.90 1.18 -19.31
N PRO A 36 -32.64 1.11 -19.78
CA PRO A 36 -31.90 -0.14 -19.82
C PRO A 36 -32.06 -0.93 -18.51
N ASP A 37 -32.25 -2.24 -18.61
CA ASP A 37 -32.44 -3.12 -17.45
C ASP A 37 -31.33 -2.95 -16.41
N GLU A 38 -30.12 -2.65 -16.87
CA GLU A 38 -28.94 -2.39 -16.04
C GLU A 38 -29.12 -1.15 -15.15
N LEU A 39 -29.76 -0.09 -15.65
CA LEU A 39 -30.06 1.11 -14.86
C LEU A 39 -31.24 0.89 -13.91
N ILE A 40 -32.24 0.10 -14.31
CA ILE A 40 -33.36 -0.31 -13.45
C ILE A 40 -32.84 -1.15 -12.27
N GLN A 41 -31.93 -2.09 -12.54
CA GLN A 41 -31.25 -2.89 -11.53
C GLN A 41 -30.35 -2.02 -10.63
N ALA A 42 -29.72 -0.98 -11.16
CA ALA A 42 -28.95 0.01 -10.40
C ALA A 42 -29.83 1.05 -9.67
N GLY A 43 -31.16 0.89 -9.68
CA GLY A 43 -32.10 1.70 -8.89
C GLY A 43 -32.56 2.99 -9.55
N TRP A 44 -32.27 3.21 -10.83
CA TRP A 44 -32.74 4.37 -11.56
C TRP A 44 -34.16 4.18 -12.09
N GLU A 45 -34.97 5.23 -11.98
CA GLU A 45 -36.31 5.32 -12.52
C GLU A 45 -36.50 6.66 -13.24
N LYS A 46 -37.30 6.68 -14.30
CA LYS A 46 -37.64 7.91 -15.03
C LYS A 46 -38.88 8.54 -14.40
N CYS A 47 -38.71 9.74 -13.84
CA CYS A 47 -39.76 10.54 -13.25
C CYS A 47 -40.11 11.75 -14.14
N TRP A 48 -41.27 12.37 -13.90
CA TRP A 48 -41.67 13.59 -14.60
C TRP A 48 -41.72 14.78 -13.64
N SER A 49 -40.98 15.85 -13.95
CA SER A 49 -41.05 17.09 -13.16
C SER A 49 -42.21 17.95 -13.65
N LYS A 50 -43.24 18.14 -12.80
CA LYS A 50 -44.35 19.07 -13.09
C LYS A 50 -43.89 20.54 -13.16
N ARG A 51 -42.84 20.90 -12.41
CA ARG A 51 -42.29 22.26 -12.37
C ARG A 51 -41.52 22.60 -13.63
N GLU A 52 -40.68 21.67 -14.09
CA GLU A 52 -39.76 21.90 -15.22
C GLU A 52 -40.32 21.35 -16.55
N SER A 53 -41.51 20.74 -16.52
CA SER A 53 -42.22 20.14 -17.68
C SER A 53 -41.34 19.22 -18.53
N ARG A 54 -40.43 18.47 -17.89
CA ARG A 54 -39.51 17.53 -18.56
C ARG A 54 -39.23 16.29 -17.70
N PRO A 55 -38.84 15.15 -18.30
CA PRO A 55 -38.47 13.96 -17.54
C PRO A 55 -37.11 14.15 -16.86
N TYR A 56 -36.93 13.45 -15.74
CA TYR A 56 -35.66 13.33 -15.01
C TYR A 56 -35.49 11.88 -14.53
N TYR A 57 -34.28 11.49 -14.18
CA TYR A 57 -33.93 10.16 -13.70
C TYR A 57 -33.62 10.23 -12.22
N PHE A 58 -34.38 9.52 -11.41
CA PHE A 58 -34.20 9.45 -9.97
C PHE A 58 -33.61 8.10 -9.58
N ASN A 59 -32.59 8.09 -8.74
CA ASN A 59 -32.04 6.85 -8.20
C ASN A 59 -32.61 6.61 -6.80
N ARG A 60 -33.43 5.57 -6.64
CA ARG A 60 -34.06 5.22 -5.35
C ARG A 60 -33.07 4.71 -4.30
N PHE A 61 -31.88 4.25 -4.70
CA PHE A 61 -30.85 3.75 -3.78
C PHE A 61 -29.91 4.86 -3.31
N THR A 62 -29.60 5.86 -4.14
CA THR A 62 -28.69 6.97 -3.80
C THR A 62 -29.40 8.29 -3.51
N ASN A 63 -30.72 8.36 -3.75
CA ASN A 63 -31.55 9.55 -3.59
C ASN A 63 -31.11 10.73 -4.49
N GLN A 64 -30.47 10.44 -5.62
CA GLN A 64 -30.01 11.43 -6.60
C GLN A 64 -31.02 11.63 -7.73
N SER A 65 -31.10 12.85 -8.28
CA SER A 65 -31.90 13.18 -9.47
C SER A 65 -31.00 13.76 -10.56
N LEU A 66 -31.07 13.21 -11.77
CA LEU A 66 -30.36 13.68 -12.95
C LEU A 66 -31.35 14.07 -14.03
N TRP A 67 -31.05 15.09 -14.81
CA TRP A 67 -31.88 15.48 -15.95
C TRP A 67 -31.56 14.71 -17.23
N GLU A 68 -30.39 14.09 -17.28
CA GLU A 68 -29.89 13.27 -18.38
C GLU A 68 -29.83 11.81 -17.96
N MET A 69 -29.91 10.90 -18.93
CA MET A 69 -29.90 9.46 -18.67
C MET A 69 -28.52 9.06 -18.11
N PRO A 70 -28.46 8.43 -16.93
CA PRO A 70 -27.19 8.06 -16.32
C PRO A 70 -26.44 7.04 -17.17
N VAL A 71 -25.13 7.22 -17.32
CA VAL A 71 -24.24 6.27 -18.02
C VAL A 71 -23.46 5.50 -16.98
N LEU A 72 -23.64 4.17 -16.93
CA LEU A 72 -22.88 3.29 -16.04
C LEU A 72 -21.38 3.41 -16.39
N GLY A 73 -20.58 3.92 -15.46
CA GLY A 73 -19.13 4.08 -15.63
C GLY A 73 -18.59 5.50 -15.48
N GLN A 74 -19.43 6.52 -15.27
CA GLN A 74 -18.99 7.86 -14.89
C GLN A 74 -19.61 8.30 -13.56
N HIS A 75 -19.00 7.90 -12.45
CA HIS A 75 -19.21 8.53 -11.14
C HIS A 75 -17.86 8.78 -10.45
N ASP A 76 -17.80 9.86 -9.67
CA ASP A 76 -16.58 10.50 -9.16
C ASP A 76 -15.47 9.54 -8.70
N VAL A 77 -14.36 9.56 -9.44
CA VAL A 77 -13.10 8.81 -9.25
C VAL A 77 -12.49 8.95 -7.84
N ILE A 78 -12.99 9.91 -7.06
CA ILE A 78 -12.54 10.20 -5.69
C ILE A 78 -13.22 9.27 -4.66
N SER A 79 -14.44 8.79 -4.94
CA SER A 79 -15.29 8.13 -3.94
C SER A 79 -15.35 6.61 -4.10
N ASP A 80 -15.10 6.08 -5.29
CA ASP A 80 -15.17 4.64 -5.59
C ASP A 80 -14.09 4.24 -6.62
N PRO A 81 -12.85 3.97 -6.18
CA PRO A 81 -11.78 3.56 -7.08
C PRO A 81 -11.98 2.16 -7.69
N LEU A 82 -12.98 1.38 -7.24
CA LEU A 82 -13.21 0.00 -7.69
C LEU A 82 -14.46 -0.16 -8.57
N GLY A 83 -15.32 0.86 -8.67
CA GLY A 83 -16.59 0.78 -9.40
C GLY A 83 -17.56 -0.27 -8.83
N LEU A 84 -17.48 -0.55 -7.53
CA LEU A 84 -18.18 -1.67 -6.87
C LEU A 84 -19.50 -1.26 -6.19
N ASN A 85 -19.92 0.01 -6.24
CA ASN A 85 -21.16 0.46 -5.61
C ASN A 85 -22.48 -0.04 -6.27
N ALA A 86 -22.42 -1.01 -7.18
CA ALA A 86 -23.61 -1.62 -7.81
C ALA A 86 -24.24 -2.80 -7.04
N ALA A 87 -23.97 -2.96 -5.73
CA ALA A 87 -24.59 -4.01 -4.92
C ALA A 87 -25.54 -3.42 -3.86
N PRO A 88 -26.83 -3.83 -3.83
CA PRO A 88 -27.78 -3.33 -2.85
C PRO A 88 -27.40 -3.75 -1.43
N VAL A 89 -27.50 -2.79 -0.50
CA VAL A 89 -27.51 -3.02 0.95
C VAL A 89 -28.98 -3.24 1.34
N PRO A 90 -29.36 -4.34 2.04
CA PRO A 90 -30.68 -4.43 2.62
C PRO A 90 -30.83 -3.33 3.68
N ALA A 91 -31.81 -2.46 3.49
CA ALA A 91 -32.23 -1.50 4.48
C ALA A 91 -33.03 -2.23 5.57
N GLU A 92 -32.35 -2.91 6.49
CA GLU A 92 -32.90 -3.33 7.78
C GLU A 92 -31.77 -3.79 8.70
N ALA A 93 -31.12 -2.83 9.36
CA ALA A 93 -30.46 -3.01 10.64
C ALA A 93 -30.56 -1.69 11.38
N CYS A 94 -31.70 -1.54 12.04
CA CYS A 94 -32.02 -0.42 12.92
C CYS A 94 -30.89 -0.28 13.95
N VAL A 95 -30.27 0.89 13.99
CA VAL A 95 -29.36 1.30 15.06
C VAL A 95 -30.15 1.29 16.37
N PRO A 96 -29.73 0.57 17.43
CA PRO A 96 -30.35 0.77 18.73
C PRO A 96 -29.82 2.08 19.32
N THR A 97 -30.70 3.07 19.42
CA THR A 97 -30.49 4.32 20.15
C THR A 97 -30.85 4.16 21.64
N THR A 98 -29.93 4.64 22.50
CA THR A 98 -30.12 5.27 23.85
C THR A 98 -30.40 4.38 25.09
N PRO A 99 -30.14 4.84 26.36
CA PRO A 99 -29.88 6.22 26.79
C PRO A 99 -28.68 6.46 27.74
N LYS A 100 -28.47 7.77 27.97
CA LYS A 100 -27.54 8.46 28.87
C LYS A 100 -27.47 7.82 30.26
N ASP A 101 -26.25 7.67 30.78
CA ASP A 101 -25.97 8.12 32.14
C ASP A 101 -24.50 8.47 32.37
N SER A 102 -24.32 9.47 33.23
CA SER A 102 -23.11 10.24 33.48
C SER A 102 -22.20 9.63 34.56
N MET A 103 -20.88 9.78 34.37
CA MET A 103 -19.81 10.13 35.34
C MET A 103 -18.54 9.24 35.28
N PRO A 104 -17.35 9.84 35.54
CA PRO A 104 -16.09 9.32 35.04
C PRO A 104 -15.37 8.44 36.06
N ARG A 105 -14.81 7.30 35.60
CA ARG A 105 -13.83 6.55 36.40
C ARG A 105 -12.51 6.40 35.66
N LYS A 106 -11.57 7.27 36.06
CA LYS A 106 -10.12 7.06 35.94
C LYS A 106 -9.75 5.69 36.53
N ARG A 107 -9.06 4.85 35.76
CA ARG A 107 -8.01 3.88 36.15
C ARG A 107 -7.48 3.25 34.87
N ARG A 108 -6.27 3.67 34.45
CA ARG A 108 -5.04 2.86 34.46
C ARG A 108 -5.27 1.45 33.89
N ILE A 109 -4.73 1.18 32.72
CA ILE A 109 -3.79 0.09 32.42
C ILE A 109 -3.27 0.36 31.01
N SER A 110 -2.00 0.73 30.92
CA SER A 110 -1.23 0.86 29.68
C SER A 110 -0.09 -0.14 29.81
N GLU A 111 -0.33 -1.37 29.39
CA GLU A 111 0.68 -2.43 29.32
C GLU A 111 0.41 -3.26 28.07
N GLU A 112 0.70 -2.73 26.89
CA GLU A 112 0.81 -3.53 25.65
C GLU A 112 1.52 -2.75 24.52
N ALA A 113 2.65 -2.11 24.82
CA ALA A 113 3.56 -1.56 23.79
C ALA A 113 5.03 -1.51 24.24
N PRO A 114 5.79 -2.63 24.28
CA PRO A 114 7.19 -2.59 24.69
C PRO A 114 8.18 -2.45 23.51
N VAL A 115 7.79 -2.78 22.27
CA VAL A 115 8.76 -2.90 21.16
C VAL A 115 9.35 -1.54 20.76
N THR A 116 8.53 -0.48 20.74
CA THR A 116 8.97 0.90 20.43
C THR A 116 9.70 1.59 21.58
N GLU A 117 9.54 1.12 22.82
CA GLU A 117 10.22 1.71 23.99
C GLU A 117 11.60 1.06 24.23
N SER A 118 11.75 -0.20 23.82
CA SER A 118 13.01 -0.96 23.92
C SER A 118 14.11 -0.41 23.00
N THR A 119 13.74 0.17 21.85
CA THR A 119 14.67 0.87 20.95
C THR A 119 15.10 2.23 21.48
N LYS A 120 14.25 2.91 22.27
CA LYS A 120 14.55 4.22 22.87
C LYS A 120 15.53 4.15 24.05
N LYS A 121 15.79 2.97 24.61
CA LYS A 121 16.70 2.77 25.77
C LYS A 121 17.95 1.96 25.47
N LEU A 122 18.40 1.88 24.21
CA LEU A 122 19.76 1.44 23.94
C LEU A 122 20.71 2.63 24.09
N LYS A 123 21.33 2.75 25.27
CA LYS A 123 22.38 3.75 25.58
C LYS A 123 23.58 3.62 24.63
N ARG A 124 23.47 4.19 23.43
CA ARG A 124 24.58 4.55 22.52
C ARG A 124 24.09 5.81 21.79
N GLY A 125 24.87 6.89 21.82
CA GLY A 125 24.42 8.25 21.47
C GLY A 125 24.08 8.52 20.00
N ILE A 126 23.43 7.60 19.29
CA ILE A 126 22.90 7.74 17.93
C ILE A 126 21.48 7.17 17.94
N ASP A 127 20.49 7.98 17.54
CA ASP A 127 19.11 7.53 17.36
C ASP A 127 19.01 6.50 16.21
N PRO A 128 18.07 5.54 16.25
CA PRO A 128 17.92 4.59 15.15
C PRO A 128 17.70 5.32 13.81
N PRO A 129 18.33 4.86 12.71
CA PRO A 129 18.08 5.47 11.39
C PRO A 129 16.58 5.43 11.06
N ARG A 130 16.09 6.46 10.37
CA ARG A 130 14.65 6.59 10.10
C ARG A 130 14.19 5.42 9.25
N GLU A 131 13.08 4.78 9.63
CA GLU A 131 12.46 3.63 8.93
C GLU A 131 13.32 2.36 8.91
N SER A 132 14.48 2.32 9.58
CA SER A 132 15.37 1.16 9.53
C SER A 132 14.76 -0.09 10.16
N PHE A 133 13.92 0.08 11.18
CA PHE A 133 13.19 -1.05 11.78
C PHE A 133 12.12 -1.62 10.84
N ASN A 134 11.42 -0.76 10.11
CA ASN A 134 10.40 -1.19 9.16
C ASN A 134 11.04 -1.90 7.96
N ARG A 135 12.16 -1.39 7.44
CA ARG A 135 12.96 -2.09 6.42
C ARG A 135 13.57 -3.40 6.92
N TRP A 136 13.98 -3.45 8.18
CA TRP A 136 14.41 -4.69 8.83
C TRP A 136 13.30 -5.73 8.85
N LEU A 137 12.05 -5.37 9.19
CA LEU A 137 10.92 -6.32 9.12
C LEU A 137 10.73 -6.88 7.71
N LEU A 138 10.75 -6.01 6.68
CA LEU A 138 10.62 -6.43 5.28
C LEU A 138 11.74 -7.38 4.86
N GLU A 139 12.99 -7.02 5.14
CA GLU A 139 14.18 -7.79 4.77
C GLU A 139 14.19 -9.15 5.47
N ARG A 140 13.91 -9.19 6.78
CA ARG A 140 13.85 -10.45 7.53
C ARG A 140 12.75 -11.36 6.99
N LYS A 141 11.58 -10.82 6.63
CA LYS A 141 10.46 -11.63 6.09
C LYS A 141 10.72 -12.25 4.73
N VAL A 142 11.78 -11.86 4.01
CA VAL A 142 12.21 -12.55 2.78
C VAL A 142 12.73 -13.96 3.07
N LEU A 143 13.44 -14.14 4.18
CA LEU A 143 14.14 -15.40 4.53
C LEU A 143 13.57 -16.09 5.78
N ASP A 144 12.72 -15.40 6.54
CA ASP A 144 12.11 -15.92 7.77
C ASP A 144 11.24 -17.15 7.49
N ARG A 145 11.51 -18.23 8.23
CA ARG A 145 10.70 -19.45 8.24
C ARG A 145 9.82 -19.54 9.50
N GLY A 146 9.79 -18.46 10.28
CA GLY A 146 9.03 -18.32 11.51
C GLY A 146 7.51 -18.32 11.28
N PRO A 147 6.71 -18.66 12.31
CA PRO A 147 5.27 -18.78 12.20
C PRO A 147 4.49 -17.47 12.39
N ASP A 148 5.13 -16.41 12.88
CA ASP A 148 4.47 -15.13 13.11
C ASP A 148 4.34 -14.34 11.80
N PRO A 149 3.18 -13.72 11.50
CA PRO A 149 2.99 -13.00 10.23
C PRO A 149 3.77 -11.67 10.16
N LEU A 150 4.23 -11.11 11.28
CA LEU A 150 4.88 -9.80 11.33
C LEU A 150 6.33 -9.88 11.79
N LEU A 151 6.57 -10.53 12.94
CA LEU A 151 7.88 -10.56 13.58
C LEU A 151 8.72 -11.73 13.06
N PRO A 152 10.02 -11.54 12.80
CA PRO A 152 10.91 -12.62 12.39
C PRO A 152 11.33 -13.49 13.57
N SER A 153 11.52 -14.79 13.34
CA SER A 153 11.97 -15.71 14.40
C SER A 153 12.83 -16.88 13.96
N ASP A 154 12.91 -17.17 12.66
CA ASP A 154 13.75 -18.24 12.10
C ASP A 154 14.44 -17.76 10.82
N CYS A 155 15.49 -16.96 11.02
CA CYS A 155 16.28 -16.29 9.99
C CYS A 155 17.75 -16.72 10.06
N ASP A 156 18.34 -17.06 8.92
CA ASP A 156 19.78 -17.29 8.75
C ASP A 156 20.31 -16.42 7.59
N PRO A 157 21.27 -15.50 7.83
CA PRO A 157 21.93 -15.20 9.10
C PRO A 157 21.06 -14.43 10.09
N ALA A 158 21.32 -14.56 11.39
CA ALA A 158 20.64 -13.81 12.45
C ALA A 158 20.86 -12.29 12.35
N VAL A 159 22.06 -11.87 11.92
CA VAL A 159 22.39 -10.46 11.71
C VAL A 159 21.77 -9.98 10.39
N SER A 160 20.98 -8.91 10.45
CA SER A 160 20.38 -8.30 9.27
C SER A 160 21.37 -7.43 8.50
N PRO A 161 21.62 -7.70 7.21
CA PRO A 161 22.46 -6.83 6.37
C PRO A 161 21.84 -5.45 6.17
N SER A 162 20.50 -5.35 6.08
CA SER A 162 19.79 -4.06 5.97
C SER A 162 20.00 -3.21 7.22
N MET A 163 19.66 -3.73 8.40
CA MET A 163 19.81 -2.97 9.65
C MET A 163 21.27 -2.63 9.93
N PHE A 164 22.19 -3.56 9.68
CA PHE A 164 23.62 -3.34 9.84
C PHE A 164 24.11 -2.19 8.95
N ARG A 165 23.79 -2.23 7.65
CA ARG A 165 24.17 -1.20 6.66
C ARG A 165 23.68 0.18 7.07
N GLU A 166 22.44 0.30 7.51
CA GLU A 166 21.85 1.57 7.92
C GLU A 166 22.46 2.13 9.21
N ILE A 167 22.65 1.31 10.24
CA ILE A 167 23.27 1.78 11.49
C ILE A 167 24.72 2.19 11.22
N MET A 168 25.46 1.43 10.41
CA MET A 168 26.85 1.73 10.05
C MET A 168 26.98 3.05 9.27
N ASN A 169 26.00 3.40 8.44
CA ASN A 169 26.00 4.65 7.70
C ASN A 169 25.91 5.90 8.60
N ASP A 170 25.31 5.75 9.79
CA ASP A 170 25.18 6.82 10.78
C ASP A 170 26.33 6.82 11.81
N VAL A 171 27.34 5.96 11.66
CA VAL A 171 28.55 5.97 12.51
C VAL A 171 29.56 7.00 11.97
N PRO A 172 30.16 7.85 12.84
CA PRO A 172 29.95 7.99 14.28
C PRO A 172 28.79 8.94 14.66
N ILE A 173 28.28 9.71 13.69
CA ILE A 173 27.08 10.53 13.80
C ILE A 173 26.33 10.52 12.48
N ARG A 174 25.00 10.64 12.56
CA ARG A 174 24.15 10.84 11.38
C ARG A 174 24.43 12.18 10.71
N LEU A 175 24.62 12.16 9.40
CA LEU A 175 24.80 13.37 8.61
C LEU A 175 23.44 13.94 8.20
N SER A 176 23.22 15.22 8.50
CA SER A 176 22.02 15.97 8.11
C SER A 176 22.27 16.81 6.86
N ARG A 177 21.23 17.08 6.08
CA ARG A 177 21.31 18.02 4.96
C ARG A 177 21.69 19.42 5.47
N ILE A 178 22.74 20.00 4.90
CA ILE A 178 23.29 21.29 5.32
C ILE A 178 22.81 22.41 4.39
N LYS A 179 22.22 23.45 4.97
CA LYS A 179 21.76 24.63 4.22
C LYS A 179 22.81 25.73 4.29
N HIS A 180 23.30 26.02 5.49
CA HIS A 180 24.14 27.20 5.75
C HIS A 180 25.59 26.84 6.08
N ARG A 181 26.50 27.77 5.83
CA ARG A 181 27.93 27.65 6.12
C ARG A 181 28.23 27.28 7.58
N ASP A 182 27.59 27.94 8.54
CA ASP A 182 27.83 27.69 9.97
C ASP A 182 27.33 26.31 10.42
N GLU A 183 26.34 25.75 9.72
CA GLU A 183 25.89 24.38 9.93
C GLU A 183 26.94 23.38 9.39
N ALA A 184 27.53 23.66 8.23
CA ALA A 184 28.62 22.85 7.65
C ALA A 184 29.82 22.77 8.61
N LYS A 185 30.27 23.94 9.10
CA LYS A 185 31.36 24.02 10.09
C LYS A 185 31.03 23.23 11.37
N ARG A 186 29.81 23.40 11.90
CA ARG A 186 29.34 22.68 13.10
C ARG A 186 29.28 21.17 12.87
N LEU A 187 28.82 20.72 11.70
CA LEU A 187 28.74 19.31 11.37
C LEU A 187 30.14 18.69 11.27
N LEU A 188 31.08 19.34 10.56
CA LEU A 188 32.47 18.90 10.48
C LEU A 188 33.11 18.76 11.86
N PHE A 189 32.95 19.77 12.71
CA PHE A 189 33.45 19.74 14.09
C PHE A 189 32.86 18.55 14.87
N LYS A 190 31.53 18.40 14.84
CA LYS A 190 30.83 17.30 15.54
C LYS A 190 31.28 15.93 15.04
N TYR A 191 31.49 15.79 13.73
CA TYR A 191 31.95 14.53 13.14
C TYR A 191 33.36 14.18 13.63
N ALA A 192 34.30 15.14 13.57
CA ALA A 192 35.67 14.96 14.04
C ALA A 192 35.73 14.63 15.55
N GLU A 193 34.94 15.34 16.36
CA GLU A 193 34.82 15.09 17.80
C GLU A 193 34.25 13.70 18.09
N ALA A 194 33.19 13.29 17.39
CA ALA A 194 32.58 11.98 17.55
C ALA A 194 33.52 10.85 17.11
N ALA A 195 34.26 11.05 16.01
CA ALA A 195 35.29 10.12 15.54
C ALA A 195 36.38 9.91 16.60
N LYS A 196 36.88 10.99 17.20
CA LYS A 196 37.86 10.94 18.29
C LYS A 196 37.31 10.15 19.48
N ARG A 197 36.11 10.51 19.93
CA ARG A 197 35.45 9.88 21.09
C ARG A 197 35.21 8.39 20.85
N LEU A 198 34.81 7.99 19.65
CA LEU A 198 34.57 6.59 19.30
C LEU A 198 35.85 5.77 19.44
N ILE A 199 36.98 6.25 18.91
CA ILE A 199 38.28 5.57 18.97
C ILE A 199 38.89 5.60 20.38
N GLU A 200 38.65 6.67 21.14
CA GLU A 200 39.15 6.77 22.52
C GLU A 200 38.40 5.86 23.49
N SER A 201 37.08 5.74 23.33
CA SER A 201 36.22 4.93 24.22
C SER A 201 36.19 3.44 23.89
N ARG A 202 36.71 3.01 22.74
CA ARG A 202 36.65 1.62 22.29
C ARG A 202 38.02 1.00 22.07
N ARG A 203 38.05 -0.34 22.09
CA ARG A 203 39.24 -1.11 21.71
C ARG A 203 39.47 -0.93 20.21
N ALA A 204 40.65 -0.48 19.85
CA ALA A 204 41.11 -0.25 18.48
C ALA A 204 42.62 -0.51 18.43
N SER A 205 43.13 -1.00 17.29
CA SER A 205 44.58 -1.20 17.13
C SER A 205 45.34 0.14 17.24
N PRO A 206 46.62 0.13 17.63
CA PRO A 206 47.44 1.34 17.69
C PRO A 206 47.46 2.11 16.37
N ASP A 207 47.51 1.40 15.24
CA ASP A 207 47.54 1.99 13.90
C ASP A 207 46.24 2.72 13.57
N ILE A 208 45.08 2.07 13.79
CA ILE A 208 43.76 2.71 13.61
C ILE A 208 43.67 3.95 14.50
N ARG A 209 44.10 3.83 15.77
CA ARG A 209 44.05 4.94 16.72
C ARG A 209 44.89 6.11 16.25
N LYS A 210 46.10 5.85 15.75
CA LYS A 210 47.01 6.88 15.24
C LYS A 210 46.43 7.58 14.01
N VAL A 211 45.93 6.82 13.03
CA VAL A 211 45.38 7.37 11.79
C VAL A 211 44.17 8.26 12.07
N VAL A 212 43.19 7.78 12.85
CA VAL A 212 41.99 8.58 13.13
C VAL A 212 42.33 9.82 13.96
N LYS A 213 43.18 9.69 15.00
CA LYS A 213 43.58 10.85 15.82
C LYS A 213 44.30 11.92 15.01
N TRP A 214 45.22 11.51 14.14
CA TRP A 214 45.96 12.45 13.30
C TRP A 214 45.03 13.22 12.36
N ASN A 215 44.14 12.53 11.64
CA ASN A 215 43.18 13.18 10.72
C ASN A 215 42.20 14.11 11.44
N VAL A 216 41.76 13.73 12.64
CA VAL A 216 40.92 14.58 13.49
C VAL A 216 41.68 15.83 13.94
N GLU A 217 42.92 15.68 14.42
CA GLU A 217 43.74 16.81 14.87
C GLU A 217 44.07 17.77 13.72
N ASP A 218 44.40 17.23 12.54
CA ASP A 218 44.58 18.01 11.33
C ASP A 218 43.32 18.80 10.96
N THR A 219 42.14 18.18 11.04
CA THR A 219 40.85 18.87 10.83
C THR A 219 40.63 19.99 11.85
N PHE A 220 40.91 19.77 13.13
CA PHE A 220 40.82 20.82 14.16
C PHE A 220 41.85 21.94 13.98
N ASN A 221 43.04 21.61 13.49
CA ASN A 221 44.06 22.61 13.15
C ASN A 221 43.61 23.49 11.99
N TRP A 222 43.05 22.88 10.94
CA TRP A 222 42.49 23.60 9.79
C TRP A 222 41.33 24.51 10.21
N LEU A 223 40.38 23.99 11.01
CA LEU A 223 39.25 24.75 11.55
C LEU A 223 39.65 25.97 12.39
N ARG A 224 40.84 25.96 12.99
CA ARG A 224 41.41 27.07 13.78
C ARG A 224 42.14 28.11 12.93
N ARG A 225 42.66 27.72 11.76
CA ARG A 225 43.47 28.58 10.89
C ARG A 225 42.61 29.33 9.88
N ASP A 226 41.63 28.65 9.29
CA ASP A 226 40.87 29.19 8.17
C ASP A 226 39.50 29.75 8.61
N ASN A 227 39.44 31.06 8.80
CA ASN A 227 38.22 31.76 9.17
C ASN A 227 37.36 32.16 7.96
N LEU A 228 37.88 32.02 6.74
CA LEU A 228 37.24 32.45 5.49
C LEU A 228 36.71 31.28 4.65
N ALA A 229 36.98 30.03 5.03
CA ALA A 229 36.45 28.83 4.38
C ALA A 229 34.94 28.92 4.09
N THR A 230 34.57 28.54 2.86
CA THR A 230 33.20 28.50 2.34
C THR A 230 32.42 27.30 2.86
N LYS A 231 31.12 27.20 2.52
CA LYS A 231 30.31 26.04 2.87
C LYS A 231 30.87 24.78 2.19
N GLU A 232 31.26 24.90 0.93
CA GLU A 232 31.78 23.85 0.08
C GLU A 232 33.11 23.33 0.66
N ASP A 233 34.01 24.21 1.08
CA ASP A 233 35.27 23.82 1.74
C ASP A 233 35.05 22.96 2.99
N TYR A 234 34.06 23.30 3.82
CA TYR A 234 33.71 22.48 5.00
C TYR A 234 33.15 21.11 4.62
N MET A 235 32.37 21.03 3.54
CA MET A 235 31.77 19.79 3.06
C MET A 235 32.83 18.87 2.43
N ASP A 236 33.73 19.43 1.61
CA ASP A 236 34.86 18.70 1.01
C ASP A 236 35.79 18.17 2.09
N ARG A 237 36.05 18.97 3.15
CA ARG A 237 36.84 18.52 4.30
C ARG A 237 36.14 17.41 5.09
N LEU A 238 34.82 17.48 5.24
CA LEU A 238 34.03 16.42 5.88
C LEU A 238 34.09 15.13 5.08
N GLU A 239 33.93 15.20 3.76
CA GLU A 239 34.04 14.05 2.86
C GLU A 239 35.44 13.44 2.92
N HIS A 240 36.48 14.28 2.87
CA HIS A 240 37.86 13.84 3.03
C HIS A 240 38.07 13.10 4.36
N LEU A 241 37.63 13.70 5.48
CA LEU A 241 37.75 13.10 6.80
C LEU A 241 36.97 11.77 6.89
N ARG A 242 35.77 11.70 6.29
CA ARG A 242 34.97 10.47 6.23
C ARG A 242 35.67 9.40 5.40
N ARG A 243 36.31 9.74 4.29
CA ARG A 243 37.06 8.80 3.45
C ARG A 243 38.27 8.22 4.20
N GLN A 244 39.00 9.06 4.93
CA GLN A 244 40.18 8.62 5.70
C GLN A 244 39.81 7.84 6.96
N CYS A 245 38.83 8.31 7.75
CA CYS A 245 38.49 7.71 9.04
C CYS A 245 37.39 6.66 8.97
N GLY A 246 36.53 6.69 7.95
CA GLY A 246 35.32 5.86 7.84
C GLY A 246 35.60 4.36 7.94
N PRO A 247 36.50 3.78 7.12
CA PRO A 247 36.82 2.35 7.20
C PRO A 247 37.34 1.92 8.58
N HIS A 248 38.14 2.78 9.22
CA HIS A 248 38.69 2.51 10.55
C HIS A 248 37.63 2.58 11.66
N MET A 249 36.74 3.57 11.60
CA MET A 249 35.62 3.68 12.53
C MET A 249 34.62 2.54 12.35
N ALA A 250 34.36 2.14 11.09
CA ALA A 250 33.52 1.00 10.77
C ALA A 250 34.09 -0.29 11.38
N ALA A 251 35.39 -0.55 11.23
CA ALA A 251 36.04 -1.71 11.83
C ALA A 251 35.89 -1.74 13.38
N VAL A 252 36.00 -0.60 14.05
CA VAL A 252 35.84 -0.48 15.52
C VAL A 252 34.36 -0.55 15.96
N ALA A 253 33.43 -0.19 15.10
CA ALA A 253 32.00 -0.20 15.40
C ALA A 253 31.32 -1.54 15.13
N ARG A 254 31.86 -2.34 14.19
CA ARG A 254 31.28 -3.57 13.62
C ARG A 254 30.67 -4.51 14.66
N ASP A 255 31.48 -5.11 15.54
CA ASP A 255 31.01 -6.10 16.52
C ASP A 255 29.86 -5.56 17.39
N SER A 256 29.94 -4.26 17.68
CA SER A 256 28.93 -3.60 18.49
C SER A 256 27.62 -3.43 17.73
N VAL A 257 27.66 -3.16 16.42
CA VAL A 257 26.48 -3.03 15.56
C VAL A 257 25.88 -4.40 15.25
N GLU A 258 26.72 -5.41 14.96
CA GLU A 258 26.29 -6.81 14.83
C GLU A 258 25.57 -7.26 16.11
N GLY A 259 26.12 -6.93 17.29
CA GLY A 259 25.47 -7.20 18.57
C GLY A 259 24.10 -6.52 18.74
N ILE A 260 23.86 -5.35 18.13
CA ILE A 260 22.54 -4.70 18.12
C ILE A 260 21.58 -5.50 17.25
N CYS A 261 21.97 -5.79 16.01
CA CYS A 261 21.16 -6.55 15.06
C CYS A 261 20.77 -7.92 15.63
N SER A 262 21.74 -8.67 16.15
CA SER A 262 21.50 -9.95 16.80
C SER A 262 20.57 -9.81 18.00
N LYS A 263 20.78 -8.82 18.87
CA LYS A 263 19.95 -8.67 20.08
C LYS A 263 18.50 -8.33 19.76
N ILE A 264 18.24 -7.48 18.77
CA ILE A 264 16.88 -7.16 18.30
C ILE A 264 16.21 -8.41 17.74
N TYR A 265 16.93 -9.21 16.95
CA TYR A 265 16.41 -10.47 16.43
C TYR A 265 16.07 -11.47 17.54
N HIS A 266 16.92 -11.67 18.54
CA HIS A 266 16.61 -12.57 19.67
C HIS A 266 15.41 -12.08 20.50
N PHE A 267 15.25 -10.76 20.70
CA PHE A 267 14.03 -10.23 21.32
C PHE A 267 12.78 -10.53 20.48
N SER A 268 12.88 -10.45 19.15
CA SER A 268 11.81 -10.84 18.25
C SER A 268 11.44 -12.32 18.43
N GLN A 269 12.43 -13.21 18.50
CA GLN A 269 12.20 -14.64 18.77
C GLN A 269 11.44 -14.88 20.09
N ASP A 270 11.87 -14.22 21.17
CA ASP A 270 11.21 -14.31 22.47
C ASP A 270 9.76 -13.83 22.43
N TYR A 271 9.49 -12.73 21.71
CA TYR A 271 8.13 -12.22 21.56
C TYR A 271 7.27 -13.12 20.70
N VAL A 272 7.78 -13.65 19.59
CA VAL A 272 7.06 -14.62 18.75
C VAL A 272 6.66 -15.85 19.56
N LYS A 273 7.56 -16.37 20.39
CA LYS A 273 7.25 -17.49 21.29
C LYS A 273 6.09 -17.16 22.22
N ARG A 274 6.12 -16.00 22.89
CA ARG A 274 5.04 -15.56 23.81
C ARG A 274 3.71 -15.34 23.09
N ILE A 275 3.74 -14.71 21.91
CA ILE A 275 2.54 -14.48 21.08
C ILE A 275 1.93 -15.82 20.68
N ARG A 276 2.75 -16.77 20.24
CA ARG A 276 2.31 -18.12 19.86
C ARG A 276 1.71 -18.86 21.04
N GLU A 277 2.39 -18.88 22.20
CA GLU A 277 1.88 -19.50 23.43
C GLU A 277 0.51 -18.92 23.83
N LYS A 278 0.36 -17.59 23.77
CA LYS A 278 -0.92 -16.94 24.08
C LYS A 278 -2.00 -17.27 23.05
N HIS A 279 -1.69 -17.25 21.76
CA HIS A 279 -2.62 -17.63 20.69
C HIS A 279 -3.10 -19.08 20.87
N MET A 280 -2.17 -20.00 21.15
CA MET A 280 -2.51 -21.40 21.41
C MET A 280 -3.33 -21.61 22.68
N SER A 281 -3.14 -20.78 23.72
CA SER A 281 -4.04 -20.76 24.89
C SER A 281 -5.46 -20.38 24.50
N LEU A 282 -5.63 -19.32 23.71
CA LEU A 282 -6.95 -18.84 23.28
C LEU A 282 -7.69 -19.87 22.41
N LEU A 283 -6.97 -20.56 21.51
CA LEU A 283 -7.58 -21.63 20.70
C LEU A 283 -8.05 -22.80 21.58
N ARG A 284 -7.23 -23.23 22.55
CA ARG A 284 -7.60 -24.28 23.51
C ARG A 284 -8.79 -23.88 24.38
N GLU A 285 -8.81 -22.65 24.88
CA GLU A 285 -9.93 -22.09 25.65
C GLU A 285 -11.23 -22.06 24.83
N ALA A 286 -11.13 -21.87 23.51
CA ALA A 286 -12.26 -21.91 22.57
C ALA A 286 -12.61 -23.32 22.05
N ASN A 287 -11.94 -24.38 22.54
CA ASN A 287 -12.07 -25.75 22.04
C ASN A 287 -11.80 -25.90 20.53
N ILE A 288 -10.93 -25.05 19.97
CA ILE A 288 -10.50 -25.16 18.56
C ILE A 288 -9.25 -26.06 18.52
N PRO A 289 -9.30 -27.21 17.82
CA PRO A 289 -8.16 -28.11 17.71
C PRO A 289 -7.03 -27.49 16.87
N GLU A 290 -5.82 -27.97 17.09
CA GLU A 290 -4.71 -27.65 16.19
C GLU A 290 -5.03 -28.13 14.76
N PRO A 291 -4.71 -27.31 13.74
CA PRO A 291 -4.99 -27.68 12.37
C PRO A 291 -4.19 -28.91 11.97
N ASN A 292 -4.87 -29.92 11.43
CA ASN A 292 -4.22 -31.05 10.78
C ASN A 292 -3.42 -30.57 9.54
N PRO A 293 -2.37 -31.31 9.14
CA PRO A 293 -1.68 -31.05 7.88
C PRO A 293 -2.69 -30.98 6.72
N ALA A 294 -2.46 -30.04 5.80
CA ALA A 294 -3.32 -29.90 4.62
C ALA A 294 -3.36 -31.22 3.84
N ALA A 295 -4.56 -31.64 3.44
CA ALA A 295 -4.70 -32.80 2.57
C ALA A 295 -4.03 -32.53 1.21
N PRO A 296 -3.49 -33.55 0.53
CA PRO A 296 -2.98 -33.40 -0.83
C PRO A 296 -4.07 -32.82 -1.73
N CYS A 297 -3.79 -31.70 -2.39
CA CYS A 297 -4.71 -31.10 -3.35
C CYS A 297 -4.42 -31.69 -4.74
N PRO A 298 -5.44 -32.03 -5.55
CA PRO A 298 -5.21 -32.43 -6.94
C PRO A 298 -4.55 -31.30 -7.74
N ASP A 299 -3.63 -31.66 -8.64
CA ASP A 299 -2.98 -30.73 -9.57
C ASP A 299 -3.99 -30.18 -10.59
N LYS A 300 -4.72 -29.15 -10.18
CA LYS A 300 -5.70 -28.46 -11.00
C LYS A 300 -5.41 -26.97 -11.03
N MET A 301 -5.25 -26.44 -12.24
CA MET A 301 -5.20 -25.00 -12.46
C MET A 301 -6.56 -24.37 -12.17
N VAL A 302 -6.57 -23.35 -11.32
CA VAL A 302 -7.77 -22.58 -10.95
C VAL A 302 -7.46 -21.10 -11.01
N PHE A 303 -8.50 -20.28 -11.19
CA PHE A 303 -8.34 -18.84 -10.95
C PHE A 303 -8.00 -18.58 -9.49
N CYS A 304 -7.10 -17.62 -9.26
CA CYS A 304 -6.66 -17.32 -7.91
C CYS A 304 -7.82 -16.87 -7.01
N HIS A 305 -7.83 -17.34 -5.77
CA HIS A 305 -8.75 -16.92 -4.73
C HIS A 305 -7.98 -16.36 -3.54
N PRO A 306 -8.64 -15.64 -2.62
CA PRO A 306 -7.98 -15.19 -1.40
C PRO A 306 -7.43 -16.36 -0.59
N VAL A 307 -6.30 -16.13 0.08
CA VAL A 307 -5.68 -17.14 0.95
C VAL A 307 -6.64 -17.53 2.07
N ARG A 308 -6.65 -18.82 2.42
CA ARG A 308 -7.54 -19.40 3.43
C ARG A 308 -6.71 -19.92 4.60
N LEU A 309 -7.22 -19.71 5.81
CA LEU A 309 -6.64 -20.30 7.01
C LEU A 309 -7.28 -21.67 7.26
N ILE A 310 -6.46 -22.65 7.62
CA ILE A 310 -6.92 -24.01 7.92
C ILE A 310 -7.64 -24.05 9.26
N SER A 311 -7.12 -23.31 10.25
CA SER A 311 -7.73 -23.26 11.59
C SER A 311 -9.00 -22.39 11.55
N PRO A 312 -10.11 -22.87 12.14
CA PRO A 312 -11.30 -22.05 12.33
C PRO A 312 -10.99 -20.75 13.06
N ALA A 313 -11.67 -19.67 12.67
CA ALA A 313 -11.57 -18.42 13.41
C ALA A 313 -12.07 -18.59 14.85
N LEU A 314 -11.42 -17.90 15.81
CA LEU A 314 -11.90 -17.81 17.18
C LEU A 314 -13.36 -17.32 17.19
N PRO A 315 -14.22 -17.86 18.09
CA PRO A 315 -15.59 -17.38 18.25
C PRO A 315 -15.59 -15.88 18.56
N PHE A 316 -16.56 -15.16 18.02
CA PHE A 316 -16.72 -13.74 18.29
C PHE A 316 -17.01 -13.54 19.79
N GLN A 317 -16.15 -12.77 20.47
CA GLN A 317 -16.29 -12.49 21.90
C GLN A 317 -16.95 -11.15 22.21
N GLY A 318 -17.54 -10.47 21.21
CA GLY A 318 -18.05 -9.11 21.39
C GLY A 318 -16.95 -8.06 21.59
N GLY A 319 -17.37 -6.81 21.78
CA GLY A 319 -16.49 -5.75 22.30
C GLY A 319 -15.73 -4.91 21.29
N VAL A 320 -16.16 -4.90 20.01
CA VAL A 320 -15.69 -3.91 19.03
C VAL A 320 -16.80 -2.90 18.76
N ASP A 321 -16.56 -1.66 19.17
CA ASP A 321 -17.48 -0.56 18.97
C ASP A 321 -17.05 0.29 17.77
N VAL A 322 -18.02 0.83 17.04
CA VAL A 322 -17.77 1.78 15.95
C VAL A 322 -18.44 3.10 16.28
N GLN A 323 -17.66 4.17 16.19
CA GLN A 323 -18.16 5.54 16.28
C GLN A 323 -17.81 6.28 15.00
N GLN A 324 -18.80 6.91 14.37
CA GLN A 324 -18.59 7.76 13.22
C GLN A 324 -18.53 9.23 13.67
N ASP A 325 -17.51 9.94 13.19
CA ASP A 325 -17.31 11.38 13.38
C ASP A 325 -17.06 12.03 12.01
N GLY A 326 -18.13 12.56 11.41
CA GLY A 326 -18.12 13.09 10.06
C GLY A 326 -17.69 12.04 9.02
N SER A 327 -16.56 12.30 8.35
CA SER A 327 -15.97 11.41 7.34
C SER A 327 -15.00 10.38 7.91
N LEU A 328 -14.79 10.35 9.23
CA LEU A 328 -13.89 9.41 9.91
C LEU A 328 -14.70 8.37 10.68
N VAL A 329 -14.28 7.12 10.57
CA VAL A 329 -14.78 5.98 11.33
C VAL A 329 -13.72 5.60 12.36
N CYS A 330 -14.13 5.52 13.61
CA CYS A 330 -13.31 5.12 14.74
C CYS A 330 -13.75 3.73 15.21
N VAL A 331 -12.86 2.75 15.08
CA VAL A 331 -13.11 1.37 15.51
C VAL A 331 -12.36 1.14 16.83
N ARG A 332 -13.07 0.72 17.87
CA ARG A 332 -12.54 0.61 19.24
C ARG A 332 -12.66 -0.81 19.78
N TYR A 333 -11.60 -1.30 20.40
CA TYR A 333 -11.59 -2.57 21.13
C TYR A 333 -10.83 -2.38 22.44
N LYS A 334 -11.47 -2.73 23.58
CA LYS A 334 -10.87 -2.64 24.93
C LYS A 334 -10.19 -1.30 25.24
N GLY A 335 -10.77 -0.19 24.78
CA GLY A 335 -10.26 1.17 25.00
C GLY A 335 -9.24 1.65 23.95
N GLU A 336 -8.66 0.77 23.16
CA GLU A 336 -7.76 1.11 22.04
C GLU A 336 -8.58 1.46 20.80
N SER A 337 -8.22 2.54 20.10
CA SER A 337 -8.94 3.02 18.92
C SER A 337 -8.05 3.15 17.70
N VAL A 338 -8.60 2.79 16.55
CA VAL A 338 -7.99 2.97 15.23
C VAL A 338 -8.96 3.74 14.33
N ARG A 339 -8.43 4.55 13.43
CA ARG A 339 -9.21 5.46 12.58
C ARG A 339 -9.04 5.12 11.11
N ILE A 340 -10.10 5.35 10.34
CA ILE A 340 -10.14 5.15 8.89
C ILE A 340 -11.18 6.10 8.28
N ASN A 341 -10.92 6.61 7.09
CA ASN A 341 -11.90 7.39 6.32
C ASN A 341 -13.11 6.52 5.95
N GLN A 342 -14.31 7.09 5.98
CA GLN A 342 -15.57 6.40 5.70
C GLN A 342 -15.56 5.66 4.35
N SER A 343 -15.01 6.27 3.29
CA SER A 343 -14.90 5.63 1.97
C SER A 343 -14.04 4.36 2.00
N TYR A 344 -12.97 4.36 2.78
CA TYR A 344 -12.10 3.18 2.94
C TYR A 344 -12.72 2.13 3.85
N PHE A 345 -13.49 2.53 4.86
CA PHE A 345 -14.29 1.58 5.64
C PHE A 345 -15.33 0.86 4.76
N SER A 346 -16.02 1.61 3.89
CA SER A 346 -16.93 1.05 2.88
C SER A 346 -16.21 0.15 1.86
N LYS A 347 -14.99 0.53 1.43
CA LYS A 347 -14.15 -0.35 0.58
C LYS A 347 -13.84 -1.67 1.29
N LEU A 348 -13.42 -1.64 2.56
CA LEU A 348 -13.13 -2.85 3.32
C LEU A 348 -14.37 -3.74 3.46
N PHE A 349 -15.55 -3.14 3.63
CA PHE A 349 -16.82 -3.88 3.65
C PHE A 349 -17.07 -4.62 2.33
N GLN A 350 -16.88 -3.95 1.18
CA GLN A 350 -17.05 -4.59 -0.13
C GLN A 350 -16.03 -5.71 -0.36
N LEU A 351 -14.75 -5.46 -0.07
CA LEU A 351 -13.69 -6.46 -0.15
C LEU A 351 -14.00 -7.68 0.72
N TYR A 352 -14.52 -7.45 1.93
CA TYR A 352 -14.91 -8.51 2.85
C TYR A 352 -16.05 -9.37 2.31
N ARG A 353 -17.11 -8.74 1.78
CA ARG A 353 -18.25 -9.47 1.18
C ARG A 353 -17.83 -10.33 -0.02
N LEU A 354 -16.83 -9.89 -0.79
CA LEU A 354 -16.33 -10.63 -1.94
C LEU A 354 -15.36 -11.76 -1.58
N SER A 355 -14.72 -11.67 -0.40
CA SER A 355 -13.54 -12.48 -0.10
C SER A 355 -13.76 -13.42 1.09
N SER A 356 -14.44 -12.97 2.14
CA SER A 356 -14.73 -13.76 3.33
C SER A 356 -15.81 -14.82 3.04
N THR A 357 -15.51 -16.08 3.35
CA THR A 357 -16.43 -17.21 3.13
C THR A 357 -16.91 -17.86 4.42
N ASP A 358 -16.33 -17.49 5.57
CA ASP A 358 -16.57 -18.10 6.88
C ASP A 358 -17.35 -17.19 7.85
N ASP A 359 -17.94 -16.12 7.32
CA ASP A 359 -18.69 -15.11 8.09
C ASP A 359 -19.86 -14.51 7.28
N PRO A 360 -20.85 -15.33 6.85
CA PRO A 360 -21.97 -14.85 6.05
C PRO A 360 -22.85 -13.83 6.78
N GLY A 361 -22.92 -13.91 8.12
CA GLY A 361 -23.65 -12.98 8.98
C GLY A 361 -22.92 -11.67 9.29
N LEU A 362 -21.67 -11.51 8.83
CA LEU A 362 -20.82 -10.33 9.08
C LEU A 362 -20.55 -10.07 10.57
N GLU A 363 -20.66 -11.09 11.42
CA GLU A 363 -20.48 -10.98 12.87
C GLU A 363 -19.02 -10.70 13.23
N LYS A 364 -18.08 -11.18 12.41
CA LYS A 364 -16.63 -11.04 12.64
C LYS A 364 -16.03 -9.84 11.90
N PHE A 365 -16.81 -9.16 11.05
CA PHE A 365 -16.32 -8.08 10.19
C PHE A 365 -15.57 -6.99 10.99
N LEU A 366 -16.20 -6.45 12.04
CA LEU A 366 -15.63 -5.36 12.83
C LEU A 366 -14.34 -5.77 13.55
N SER A 367 -14.28 -6.98 14.11
CA SER A 367 -13.08 -7.52 14.74
C SER A 367 -11.94 -7.68 13.74
N ARG A 368 -12.23 -8.18 12.53
CA ARG A 368 -11.22 -8.33 11.48
C ARG A 368 -10.73 -6.99 10.94
N VAL A 369 -11.62 -6.00 10.81
CA VAL A 369 -11.24 -4.62 10.45
C VAL A 369 -10.35 -4.02 11.53
N TRP A 370 -10.68 -4.18 12.82
CA TRP A 370 -9.84 -3.68 13.91
C TRP A 370 -8.46 -4.33 13.88
N SER A 371 -8.38 -5.66 13.75
CA SER A 371 -7.11 -6.39 13.65
C SER A 371 -6.27 -5.96 12.45
N LEU A 372 -6.89 -5.78 11.28
CA LEU A 372 -6.23 -5.29 10.06
C LEU A 372 -5.66 -3.88 10.26
N LEU A 373 -6.47 -2.95 10.76
CA LEU A 373 -6.01 -1.58 10.98
C LEU A 373 -4.91 -1.53 12.03
N ARG A 374 -5.05 -2.29 13.12
CA ARG A 374 -4.02 -2.37 14.15
C ARG A 374 -2.74 -3.02 13.62
N ARG A 375 -2.83 -4.05 12.77
CA ARG A 375 -1.68 -4.69 12.13
C ARG A 375 -0.88 -3.69 11.31
N TYR A 376 -1.52 -2.93 10.42
CA TYR A 376 -0.84 -1.93 9.60
C TYR A 376 -0.35 -0.73 10.42
N GLN A 377 -1.05 -0.34 11.48
CA GLN A 377 -0.55 0.66 12.45
C GLN A 377 0.73 0.17 13.15
N VAL A 378 0.82 -1.11 13.52
CA VAL A 378 2.04 -1.66 14.14
C VAL A 378 3.19 -1.79 13.13
N MET A 379 2.90 -2.19 11.89
CA MET A 379 3.91 -2.32 10.83
C MET A 379 4.58 -0.98 10.50
N PHE A 380 3.80 0.10 10.43
CA PHE A 380 4.33 1.42 10.09
C PHE A 380 4.78 2.21 11.32
N GLY A 381 4.24 1.90 12.49
CA GLY A 381 4.49 2.62 13.74
C GLY A 381 3.44 3.69 14.03
N THR A 382 3.53 4.28 15.22
CA THR A 382 2.53 5.24 15.74
C THR A 382 2.99 6.68 15.69
N ALA A 383 4.25 6.94 15.36
CA ALA A 383 4.75 8.30 15.25
C ALA A 383 4.21 8.98 13.98
N GLN A 384 4.13 10.31 14.03
CA GLN A 384 3.68 11.10 12.88
C GLN A 384 4.64 10.89 11.70
N PHE A 385 4.08 10.48 10.55
CA PHE A 385 4.80 10.17 9.31
C PHE A 385 5.67 8.90 9.32
N GLU A 386 5.66 8.10 10.38
CA GLU A 386 6.33 6.79 10.40
C GLU A 386 5.71 5.88 9.33
N GLY A 387 6.54 5.15 8.58
CA GLY A 387 6.13 4.28 7.47
C GLY A 387 5.70 4.99 6.18
N SER A 388 5.49 6.31 6.19
CA SER A 388 5.00 7.07 5.02
C SER A 388 5.94 7.05 3.80
N GLY A 389 7.22 6.75 4.03
CA GLY A 389 8.26 6.66 2.99
C GLY A 389 8.55 5.25 2.50
N LEU A 390 7.79 4.23 2.90
CA LEU A 390 8.09 2.83 2.55
C LEU A 390 7.49 2.39 1.21
N GLN A 391 6.34 2.96 0.82
CA GLN A 391 5.69 2.71 -0.46
C GLN A 391 4.62 3.77 -0.76
N GLY A 392 4.42 4.09 -2.04
CA GLY A 392 3.26 4.82 -2.55
C GLY A 392 2.46 3.95 -3.52
N ALA A 393 1.16 4.17 -3.66
CA ALA A 393 0.35 3.48 -4.67
C ALA A 393 0.37 4.25 -6.01
N LEU A 394 0.14 3.58 -7.14
CA LEU A 394 0.04 4.27 -8.42
C LEU A 394 -1.26 5.12 -8.49
N PRO A 395 -1.30 6.20 -9.29
CA PRO A 395 -2.53 6.94 -9.56
C PRO A 395 -3.62 6.05 -10.19
N VAL A 396 -4.89 6.42 -9.98
CA VAL A 396 -6.04 5.66 -10.51
C VAL A 396 -6.01 5.56 -12.02
N SER A 397 -5.71 6.67 -12.70
CA SER A 397 -5.61 6.73 -14.15
C SER A 397 -4.56 5.75 -14.70
N VAL A 398 -3.47 5.55 -13.96
CA VAL A 398 -2.40 4.62 -14.33
C VAL A 398 -2.88 3.19 -14.19
N PHE A 399 -3.55 2.82 -13.11
CA PHE A 399 -4.15 1.49 -12.99
C PHE A 399 -5.22 1.21 -14.05
N GLN A 400 -6.06 2.20 -14.38
CA GLN A 400 -7.04 2.09 -15.46
C GLN A 400 -6.37 1.83 -16.82
N ALA A 401 -5.27 2.53 -17.11
CA ALA A 401 -4.47 2.32 -18.31
C ALA A 401 -3.81 0.93 -18.32
N LEU A 402 -3.17 0.52 -17.22
CA LEU A 402 -2.56 -0.80 -17.08
C LEU A 402 -3.57 -1.94 -17.32
N HIS A 403 -4.77 -1.82 -16.74
CA HIS A 403 -5.84 -2.79 -16.95
C HIS A 403 -6.28 -2.85 -18.42
N ARG A 404 -6.61 -1.70 -19.00
CA ARG A 404 -7.16 -1.62 -20.36
C ARG A 404 -6.16 -2.02 -21.44
N ILE A 405 -4.90 -1.62 -21.29
CA ILE A 405 -3.87 -1.72 -22.33
C ILE A 405 -3.09 -3.03 -22.21
N PHE A 406 -2.74 -3.41 -20.99
CA PHE A 406 -1.88 -4.55 -20.68
C PHE A 406 -2.60 -5.68 -19.96
N GLY A 407 -3.93 -5.58 -19.79
CA GLY A 407 -4.73 -6.62 -19.15
C GLY A 407 -4.39 -6.86 -17.68
N VAL A 408 -3.74 -5.90 -17.01
CA VAL A 408 -3.35 -6.05 -15.61
C VAL A 408 -4.60 -6.23 -14.75
N THR A 409 -4.59 -7.22 -13.87
CA THR A 409 -5.72 -7.48 -12.97
C THR A 409 -5.33 -7.73 -11.53
N LEU A 410 -4.03 -7.77 -11.20
CA LEU A 410 -3.56 -8.08 -9.85
C LEU A 410 -2.31 -7.26 -9.50
N GLU A 411 -2.28 -6.73 -8.28
CA GLU A 411 -1.11 -6.06 -7.69
C GLU A 411 -0.27 -7.08 -6.90
N CYS A 412 1.01 -7.22 -7.23
CA CYS A 412 1.95 -8.10 -6.53
C CYS A 412 2.32 -7.58 -5.14
N PHE A 413 2.19 -6.28 -4.88
CA PHE A 413 2.51 -5.68 -3.59
C PHE A 413 1.46 -4.64 -3.22
N ALA A 414 0.50 -5.02 -2.40
CA ALA A 414 -0.53 -4.13 -1.90
C ALA A 414 -0.96 -4.49 -0.46
N SER A 415 -2.01 -3.84 -0.02
CA SER A 415 -2.75 -4.07 1.21
C SER A 415 -4.24 -3.85 0.94
N PRO A 416 -5.14 -4.37 1.79
CA PRO A 416 -6.57 -4.03 1.71
C PRO A 416 -6.84 -2.51 1.71
N LEU A 417 -5.94 -1.74 2.34
CA LEU A 417 -6.04 -0.29 2.48
C LEU A 417 -5.62 0.45 1.21
N ASN A 418 -4.67 -0.07 0.44
CA ASN A 418 -4.13 0.62 -0.73
C ASN A 418 -4.42 0.00 -2.10
N CYS A 419 -4.92 -1.24 -2.15
CA CYS A 419 -5.16 -1.94 -3.41
C CYS A 419 -6.11 -1.19 -4.36
N TYR A 420 -5.84 -1.29 -5.65
CA TYR A 420 -6.74 -0.92 -6.74
C TYR A 420 -7.57 -2.09 -7.26
N PHE A 421 -7.09 -3.33 -7.19
CA PHE A 421 -7.89 -4.49 -7.55
C PHE A 421 -8.41 -5.20 -6.30
N LYS A 422 -9.48 -5.99 -6.46
CA LYS A 422 -9.97 -6.91 -5.40
C LYS A 422 -9.09 -8.16 -5.24
N GLN A 423 -8.10 -8.33 -6.13
CA GLN A 423 -7.10 -9.37 -6.05
C GLN A 423 -5.71 -8.76 -6.04
N TYR A 424 -4.94 -9.11 -5.02
CA TYR A 424 -3.60 -8.58 -4.78
C TYR A 424 -2.85 -9.53 -3.84
N CYS A 425 -1.53 -9.44 -3.82
CA CYS A 425 -0.70 -10.04 -2.79
C CYS A 425 -0.42 -8.99 -1.69
N SER A 426 -0.33 -9.45 -0.43
CA SER A 426 -0.01 -8.58 0.72
C SER A 426 0.79 -9.34 1.79
N ALA A 427 1.39 -8.59 2.71
CA ALA A 427 2.30 -9.17 3.72
C ALA A 427 1.61 -10.09 4.74
N PHE A 428 0.33 -9.86 5.05
CA PHE A 428 -0.34 -10.47 6.21
C PHE A 428 -1.51 -11.36 5.79
N PRO A 429 -1.28 -12.63 5.42
CA PRO A 429 -2.34 -13.53 4.97
C PRO A 429 -3.41 -13.77 6.04
N ASP A 430 -3.04 -13.70 7.33
CA ASP A 430 -3.92 -13.95 8.47
C ASP A 430 -4.98 -12.86 8.69
N THR A 431 -4.68 -11.60 8.35
CA THR A 431 -5.65 -10.49 8.42
C THR A 431 -6.24 -10.16 7.05
N ASP A 432 -5.43 -10.20 6.00
CA ASP A 432 -5.78 -9.60 4.72
C ASP A 432 -6.49 -10.56 3.78
N GLY A 433 -6.37 -11.88 4.01
CA GLY A 433 -7.06 -12.91 3.23
C GLY A 433 -8.58 -12.72 3.22
N TYR A 434 -9.14 -12.26 4.34
CA TYR A 434 -10.57 -11.93 4.45
C TYR A 434 -10.99 -10.74 3.60
N PHE A 435 -10.05 -9.95 3.09
CA PHE A 435 -10.29 -8.74 2.29
C PHE A 435 -9.72 -8.87 0.86
N GLY A 436 -9.32 -10.06 0.43
CA GLY A 436 -8.92 -10.31 -0.96
C GLY A 436 -7.44 -10.58 -1.18
N SER A 437 -6.62 -10.63 -0.12
CA SER A 437 -5.20 -10.97 -0.28
C SER A 437 -4.99 -12.42 -0.74
N ARG A 438 -4.03 -12.63 -1.63
CA ARG A 438 -3.50 -13.94 -2.05
C ARG A 438 -2.32 -14.38 -1.17
N GLY A 439 -2.00 -13.62 -0.13
CA GLY A 439 -0.82 -13.81 0.71
C GLY A 439 0.42 -13.11 0.14
N PRO A 440 1.62 -13.39 0.70
CA PRO A 440 2.85 -12.76 0.27
C PRO A 440 3.21 -13.10 -1.19
N CYS A 441 3.74 -12.13 -1.93
CA CYS A 441 4.09 -12.30 -3.35
C CYS A 441 5.04 -13.49 -3.60
N LEU A 442 6.06 -13.65 -2.75
CA LEU A 442 7.06 -14.72 -2.88
C LEU A 442 6.49 -16.13 -2.60
N SER A 443 5.27 -16.21 -2.08
CA SER A 443 4.54 -17.46 -1.86
C SER A 443 3.38 -17.65 -2.85
N PHE A 444 3.23 -16.74 -3.81
CA PHE A 444 2.20 -16.80 -4.85
C PHE A 444 2.83 -17.22 -6.18
N PHE A 445 2.39 -18.36 -6.72
CA PHE A 445 2.95 -18.99 -7.93
C PHE A 445 1.94 -19.00 -9.09
N PRO A 446 1.66 -17.84 -9.72
CA PRO A 446 0.76 -17.78 -10.86
C PRO A 446 1.38 -18.45 -12.08
N VAL A 447 0.60 -19.31 -12.75
CA VAL A 447 0.98 -19.90 -14.03
C VAL A 447 0.66 -18.97 -15.21
N SER A 448 -0.31 -18.07 -15.08
CA SER A 448 -0.68 -17.10 -16.12
C SER A 448 -1.25 -15.83 -15.51
N GLY A 449 -1.29 -14.75 -16.31
CA GLY A 449 -1.89 -13.48 -15.93
C GLY A 449 -1.01 -12.27 -16.24
N SER A 450 -1.57 -11.09 -16.04
CA SER A 450 -0.85 -9.82 -16.17
C SER A 450 -0.94 -9.06 -14.84
N PHE A 451 0.22 -8.64 -14.36
CA PHE A 451 0.46 -8.21 -12.99
C PHE A 451 1.17 -6.85 -12.96
N GLU A 452 0.78 -6.01 -12.03
CA GLU A 452 1.55 -4.82 -11.64
C GLU A 452 2.34 -5.14 -10.38
N ALA A 453 3.59 -4.65 -10.32
CA ALA A 453 4.45 -4.82 -9.17
C ALA A 453 5.15 -3.51 -8.79
N ASN A 454 4.77 -2.96 -7.65
CA ASN A 454 5.41 -1.79 -7.04
C ASN A 454 5.85 -2.16 -5.61
N PRO A 455 6.99 -2.87 -5.47
CA PRO A 455 7.45 -3.40 -4.19
C PRO A 455 7.83 -2.27 -3.22
N PRO A 456 7.72 -2.48 -1.90
CA PRO A 456 8.22 -1.54 -0.93
C PRO A 456 9.76 -1.45 -1.00
N PHE A 457 10.31 -0.35 -0.48
CA PHE A 457 11.73 -0.03 -0.62
C PHE A 457 12.63 -0.86 0.32
N SER A 458 12.84 -2.13 -0.03
CA SER A 458 13.82 -3.04 0.55
C SER A 458 14.59 -3.72 -0.59
N GLU A 459 15.91 -3.54 -0.62
CA GLU A 459 16.76 -4.08 -1.69
C GLU A 459 16.69 -5.61 -1.73
N GLU A 460 16.71 -6.25 -0.56
CA GLU A 460 16.67 -7.70 -0.42
C GLU A 460 15.32 -8.28 -0.88
N LEU A 461 14.20 -7.59 -0.61
CA LEU A 461 12.88 -8.00 -1.11
C LEU A 461 12.76 -7.80 -2.62
N MET A 462 13.25 -6.67 -3.15
CA MET A 462 13.24 -6.42 -4.59
C MET A 462 14.08 -7.47 -5.33
N ASP A 463 15.25 -7.84 -4.80
CA ASP A 463 16.10 -8.88 -5.41
C ASP A 463 15.44 -10.27 -5.40
N ALA A 464 14.80 -10.65 -4.29
CA ALA A 464 14.02 -11.88 -4.20
C ALA A 464 12.81 -11.89 -5.16
N MET A 465 12.15 -10.74 -5.33
CA MET A 465 11.07 -10.56 -6.31
C MET A 465 11.56 -10.81 -7.74
N VAL A 466 12.72 -10.29 -8.13
CA VAL A 466 13.28 -10.55 -9.47
C VAL A 466 13.50 -12.04 -9.68
N THR A 467 14.15 -12.71 -8.72
CA THR A 467 14.36 -14.18 -8.78
C THR A 467 13.05 -14.94 -8.92
N HIS A 468 12.03 -14.55 -8.14
CA HIS A 468 10.70 -15.17 -8.19
C HIS A 468 10.03 -14.97 -9.56
N PHE A 469 10.05 -13.75 -10.10
CA PHE A 469 9.43 -13.46 -11.40
C PHE A 469 10.14 -14.17 -12.53
N GLU A 470 11.47 -14.21 -12.56
CA GLU A 470 12.22 -14.95 -13.59
C GLU A 470 11.92 -16.45 -13.54
N TYR A 471 11.84 -17.02 -12.33
CA TYR A 471 11.42 -18.42 -12.16
C TYR A 471 10.02 -18.69 -12.71
N LEU A 472 9.04 -17.83 -12.41
CA LEU A 472 7.67 -17.99 -12.90
C LEU A 472 7.56 -17.85 -14.42
N LEU A 473 8.29 -16.88 -15.00
CA LEU A 473 8.32 -16.63 -16.44
C LEU A 473 9.02 -17.75 -17.21
N GLU A 474 10.01 -18.40 -16.61
CA GLU A 474 10.68 -19.58 -17.17
C GLU A 474 9.84 -20.86 -17.03
N SER A 475 9.13 -21.01 -15.92
CA SER A 475 8.42 -22.25 -15.58
C SER A 475 7.04 -22.38 -16.23
N SER A 476 6.56 -21.35 -16.95
CA SER A 476 5.23 -21.36 -17.58
C SER A 476 5.28 -21.02 -19.06
N ASP A 477 4.55 -21.80 -19.85
CA ASP A 477 4.27 -21.57 -21.27
C ASP A 477 3.01 -20.70 -21.50
N GLN A 478 2.21 -20.46 -20.45
CA GLN A 478 0.99 -19.65 -20.53
C GLN A 478 1.32 -18.15 -20.52
N PRO A 479 0.44 -17.28 -21.06
CA PRO A 479 0.70 -15.84 -21.08
C PRO A 479 0.94 -15.26 -19.69
N LEU A 480 2.16 -14.78 -19.43
CA LEU A 480 2.57 -14.23 -18.14
C LEU A 480 3.34 -12.92 -18.31
N SER A 481 2.93 -11.89 -17.57
CA SER A 481 3.47 -10.52 -17.67
C SER A 481 3.54 -9.84 -16.31
N PHE A 482 4.70 -9.28 -15.97
CA PHE A 482 4.92 -8.42 -14.80
C PHE A 482 5.38 -7.03 -15.27
N ILE A 483 4.63 -5.99 -14.89
CA ILE A 483 4.99 -4.59 -15.11
C ILE A 483 5.47 -4.03 -13.78
N VAL A 484 6.78 -3.81 -13.67
CA VAL A 484 7.46 -3.49 -12.42
C VAL A 484 7.79 -2.00 -12.35
N PHE A 485 7.43 -1.36 -11.24
CA PHE A 485 7.70 0.05 -10.93
C PHE A 485 8.65 0.12 -9.74
N ILE A 486 9.88 0.58 -9.95
CA ILE A 486 10.87 0.77 -8.87
C ILE A 486 11.61 2.10 -8.99
N PRO A 487 12.09 2.69 -7.88
CA PRO A 487 12.94 3.87 -7.95
C PRO A 487 14.20 3.60 -8.75
N GLU A 488 14.56 4.52 -9.64
CA GLU A 488 15.79 4.44 -10.44
C GLU A 488 17.00 4.94 -9.62
N TRP A 489 17.27 4.27 -8.50
CA TRP A 489 18.47 4.52 -7.72
C TRP A 489 19.69 4.00 -8.49
N ARG A 490 20.62 4.88 -8.84
CA ARG A 490 21.84 4.58 -9.61
C ARG A 490 23.14 4.92 -8.90
N ASP A 491 23.08 5.45 -7.67
CA ASP A 491 24.26 5.82 -6.88
C ASP A 491 24.18 5.24 -5.46
N PRO A 492 24.56 3.97 -5.27
CA PRO A 492 24.82 2.95 -6.31
C PRO A 492 23.52 2.36 -6.88
N PRO A 493 23.57 1.68 -8.05
CA PRO A 493 22.42 0.94 -8.55
C PRO A 493 22.08 -0.24 -7.65
N THR A 494 20.78 -0.49 -7.44
CA THR A 494 20.36 -1.68 -6.69
C THR A 494 20.58 -2.94 -7.53
N PRO A 495 20.93 -4.09 -6.92
CA PRO A 495 21.04 -5.36 -7.63
C PRO A 495 19.77 -5.72 -8.41
N ALA A 496 18.60 -5.48 -7.80
CA ALA A 496 17.31 -5.74 -8.42
C ALA A 496 17.10 -4.94 -9.73
N LEU A 497 17.42 -3.64 -9.74
CA LEU A 497 17.30 -2.83 -10.96
C LEU A 497 18.21 -3.37 -12.07
N THR A 498 19.49 -3.59 -11.73
CA THR A 498 20.50 -4.09 -12.68
C THR A 498 20.07 -5.43 -13.29
N ARG A 499 19.63 -6.38 -12.45
CA ARG A 499 19.18 -7.70 -12.90
C ARG A 499 17.95 -7.62 -13.82
N MET A 500 16.97 -6.76 -13.51
CA MET A 500 15.82 -6.60 -14.40
C MET A 500 16.19 -5.91 -15.72
N GLU A 501 17.15 -4.99 -15.71
CA GLU A 501 17.69 -4.39 -16.93
C GLU A 501 18.39 -5.43 -17.82
N GLU A 502 19.02 -6.45 -17.24
CA GLU A 502 19.73 -7.51 -17.95
C GLU A 502 18.88 -8.76 -18.24
N SER A 503 17.68 -8.86 -17.65
CA SER A 503 16.81 -10.03 -17.76
C SER A 503 16.43 -10.33 -19.21
N ARG A 504 16.54 -11.61 -19.62
CA ARG A 504 16.10 -12.07 -20.95
C ARG A 504 14.59 -11.90 -21.18
N PHE A 505 13.82 -11.75 -20.11
CA PHE A 505 12.38 -11.53 -20.18
C PHE A 505 12.01 -10.05 -20.31
N LYS A 506 12.98 -9.13 -20.23
CA LYS A 506 12.73 -7.70 -20.43
C LYS A 506 12.33 -7.42 -21.87
N ARG A 507 11.11 -6.93 -22.06
CA ARG A 507 10.55 -6.57 -23.37
C ARG A 507 10.56 -5.07 -23.65
N HIS A 508 10.47 -4.26 -22.60
CA HIS A 508 10.56 -2.81 -22.69
C HIS A 508 10.99 -2.22 -21.34
N GLN A 509 11.57 -1.03 -21.39
CA GLN A 509 11.92 -0.24 -20.22
C GLN A 509 11.68 1.23 -20.52
N MET A 510 11.11 1.94 -19.56
CA MET A 510 10.97 3.38 -19.61
C MET A 510 11.23 4.01 -18.25
N VAL A 511 11.45 5.32 -18.25
CA VAL A 511 11.71 6.09 -17.03
C VAL A 511 10.67 7.20 -16.92
N LEU A 512 10.01 7.27 -15.77
CA LEU A 512 9.18 8.38 -15.37
C LEU A 512 10.08 9.40 -14.64
N PRO A 513 10.28 10.62 -15.18
CA PRO A 513 11.21 11.56 -14.58
C PRO A 513 10.75 12.05 -13.20
N ALA A 514 11.72 12.28 -12.31
CA ALA A 514 11.51 12.90 -11.01
C ALA A 514 10.75 14.21 -11.17
N PHE A 515 9.83 14.47 -10.25
CA PHE A 515 8.96 15.66 -10.20
C PHE A 515 7.99 15.83 -11.38
N GLN A 516 7.94 14.88 -12.31
CA GLN A 516 7.04 14.88 -13.49
C GLN A 516 5.97 13.79 -13.43
N HIS A 517 5.91 13.01 -12.34
CA HIS A 517 4.86 12.03 -12.10
C HIS A 517 4.51 12.00 -10.60
N GLU A 518 3.37 11.38 -10.29
CA GLU A 518 2.79 11.35 -8.95
C GLU A 518 2.56 9.93 -8.46
N TYR A 519 2.56 9.78 -7.14
CA TYR A 519 2.06 8.62 -6.43
C TYR A 519 0.89 9.02 -5.54
N ARG A 520 0.04 8.04 -5.21
CA ARG A 520 -0.93 8.12 -4.12
C ARG A 520 -0.26 7.77 -2.79
N SER A 521 -0.63 8.49 -1.74
CA SER A 521 -0.14 8.28 -0.38
C SER A 521 -0.37 6.85 0.11
N GLY A 522 0.64 6.23 0.73
CA GLY A 522 0.48 4.94 1.41
C GLY A 522 -0.54 5.01 2.56
N SER A 523 -0.71 6.20 3.16
CA SER A 523 -1.68 6.48 4.23
C SER A 523 -3.03 6.98 3.70
N GLN A 524 -3.37 6.70 2.44
CA GLN A 524 -4.61 7.19 1.80
C GLN A 524 -5.91 6.81 2.53
N HIS A 525 -5.87 5.77 3.37
CA HIS A 525 -7.00 5.34 4.19
C HIS A 525 -7.33 6.30 5.34
N VAL A 526 -6.42 7.23 5.69
CA VAL A 526 -6.60 8.21 6.78
C VAL A 526 -6.22 9.64 6.39
N CYS A 527 -5.41 9.84 5.34
CA CYS A 527 -4.96 11.19 4.98
C CYS A 527 -6.10 12.04 4.42
N LYS A 528 -5.88 13.36 4.41
CA LYS A 528 -6.82 14.28 3.78
C LYS A 528 -6.71 14.21 2.26
N ARG A 529 -7.71 14.76 1.56
CA ARG A 529 -7.76 14.74 0.09
C ARG A 529 -6.58 15.50 -0.53
N GLU A 530 -6.11 16.54 0.13
CA GLU A 530 -5.01 17.40 -0.31
C GLU A 530 -3.65 16.70 -0.18
N GLU A 531 -3.55 15.68 0.69
CA GLU A 531 -2.35 14.88 0.94
C GLU A 531 -2.37 13.56 0.16
N LEU A 532 -3.42 13.31 -0.62
CA LEU A 532 -3.65 12.04 -1.28
C LEU A 532 -2.63 11.77 -2.39
N TYR A 533 -2.20 12.81 -3.10
CA TYR A 533 -1.23 12.71 -4.19
C TYR A 533 0.03 13.50 -3.84
N TYR A 534 1.18 12.96 -4.20
CA TYR A 534 2.46 13.64 -4.06
C TYR A 534 3.35 13.37 -5.27
N LYS A 535 4.17 14.35 -5.64
CA LYS A 535 5.14 14.21 -6.73
C LYS A 535 6.28 13.31 -6.29
N ALA A 536 6.64 12.35 -7.15
CA ALA A 536 7.81 11.53 -6.93
C ALA A 536 9.08 12.42 -6.95
N VAL A 537 9.95 12.25 -5.96
CA VAL A 537 11.21 13.01 -5.84
C VAL A 537 12.38 12.31 -6.54
N HIS A 538 12.17 11.08 -6.98
CA HIS A 538 13.12 10.28 -7.74
C HIS A 538 12.49 9.86 -9.07
N ASN A 539 13.34 9.50 -10.03
CA ASN A 539 12.89 8.81 -11.22
C ASN A 539 12.31 7.44 -10.83
N THR A 540 11.31 6.98 -11.58
CA THR A 540 10.79 5.62 -11.47
C THR A 540 11.07 4.88 -12.76
N ALA A 541 11.79 3.77 -12.67
CA ALA A 541 11.96 2.83 -13.77
C ALA A 541 10.72 1.94 -13.87
N VAL A 542 10.18 1.81 -15.08
CA VAL A 542 9.07 0.92 -15.40
C VAL A 542 9.59 -0.15 -16.36
N LEU A 543 9.58 -1.40 -15.93
CA LEU A 543 10.13 -2.54 -16.67
C LEU A 543 9.04 -3.55 -16.99
N PHE A 544 9.00 -4.00 -18.24
CA PHE A 544 8.04 -5.00 -18.72
C PHE A 544 8.75 -6.35 -18.83
N LEU A 545 8.48 -7.25 -17.89
CA LEU A 545 9.03 -8.61 -17.87
C LEU A 545 7.95 -9.60 -18.33
N GLN A 546 8.14 -10.22 -19.49
CA GLN A 546 7.12 -11.08 -20.10
C GLN A 546 7.75 -12.31 -20.75
N ASN A 547 7.15 -13.48 -20.53
CA ASN A 547 7.46 -14.67 -21.30
C ASN A 547 6.94 -14.52 -22.73
N GLU A 548 7.21 -15.49 -23.60
CA GLU A 548 6.89 -15.33 -25.02
C GLU A 548 5.38 -15.19 -25.28
N ALA A 549 4.56 -16.05 -24.65
CA ALA A 549 3.11 -15.98 -24.76
C ALA A 549 2.54 -14.67 -24.16
N GLY A 550 3.13 -14.18 -23.06
CA GLY A 550 2.77 -12.92 -22.43
C GLY A 550 3.10 -11.72 -23.33
N PHE A 551 4.27 -11.74 -23.97
CA PHE A 551 4.69 -10.71 -24.92
C PHE A 551 3.82 -10.66 -26.16
N GLN A 552 3.40 -11.81 -26.70
CA GLN A 552 2.47 -11.86 -27.83
C GLN A 552 1.09 -11.27 -27.48
N LYS A 553 0.62 -11.48 -26.25
CA LYS A 553 -0.70 -11.00 -25.81
C LYS A 553 -0.70 -9.53 -25.40
N TRP A 554 0.31 -9.11 -24.63
CA TRP A 554 0.38 -7.81 -23.97
C TRP A 554 1.64 -7.04 -24.38
N THR A 555 2.00 -7.09 -25.66
CA THR A 555 3.16 -6.40 -26.22
C THR A 555 3.20 -4.93 -25.79
N PRO A 556 4.31 -4.42 -25.23
CA PRO A 556 4.55 -3.00 -24.99
C PRO A 556 4.90 -2.29 -26.30
N SER A 557 3.93 -2.19 -27.21
CA SER A 557 4.09 -1.42 -28.44
C SER A 557 4.26 0.08 -28.12
N PRO A 558 4.92 0.87 -29.00
CA PRO A 558 5.10 2.30 -28.78
C PRO A 558 3.80 3.05 -28.45
N GLU A 559 2.69 2.69 -29.10
CA GLU A 559 1.38 3.30 -28.90
C GLU A 559 0.84 3.02 -27.50
N ARG A 560 0.91 1.76 -27.07
CA ARG A 560 0.45 1.31 -25.74
C ARG A 560 1.27 1.94 -24.61
N VAL A 561 2.58 2.03 -24.82
CA VAL A 561 3.53 2.66 -23.89
C VAL A 561 3.28 4.17 -23.79
N GLN A 562 3.05 4.84 -24.91
CA GLN A 562 2.72 6.27 -24.95
C GLN A 562 1.39 6.57 -24.23
N GLU A 563 0.42 5.68 -24.36
CA GLU A 563 -0.87 5.81 -23.68
C GLU A 563 -0.74 5.66 -22.16
N LEU A 564 0.10 4.74 -21.68
CA LEU A 564 0.46 4.64 -20.26
C LEU A 564 1.14 5.92 -19.74
N CYS A 565 2.08 6.50 -20.50
CA CYS A 565 2.68 7.80 -20.15
C CYS A 565 1.66 8.93 -20.07
N THR A 566 0.65 8.91 -20.96
CA THR A 566 -0.39 9.93 -21.01
C THR A 566 -1.30 9.84 -19.77
N ALA A 567 -1.50 8.63 -19.22
CA ALA A 567 -2.27 8.43 -18.00
C ALA A 567 -1.69 9.15 -16.77
N TYR A 568 -0.38 9.37 -16.71
CA TYR A 568 0.28 10.18 -15.67
C TYR A 568 0.02 11.69 -15.84
N LYS A 569 -0.20 12.17 -17.07
CA LYS A 569 -0.51 13.60 -17.32
C LYS A 569 -1.94 13.95 -16.92
N HIS A 570 -2.86 13.01 -17.04
CA HIS A 570 -4.26 13.20 -16.64
C HIS A 570 -4.47 13.19 -15.11
N SER A 571 -3.50 12.72 -14.31
CA SER A 571 -3.58 12.83 -12.85
C SER A 571 -3.27 14.25 -12.36
N SER A 572 -2.50 15.01 -13.16
CA SER A 572 -2.13 16.38 -12.88
C SER A 572 -3.38 17.27 -13.01
N ARG A 573 -4.07 17.53 -11.90
CA ARG A 573 -5.09 18.59 -11.88
C ARG A 573 -4.44 19.89 -12.37
N PRO A 574 -5.14 20.71 -13.17
CA PRO A 574 -4.67 22.07 -13.38
C PRO A 574 -4.62 22.72 -12.00
N SER A 575 -3.41 23.08 -11.56
CA SER A 575 -3.22 23.99 -10.45
C SER A 575 -4.15 25.18 -10.68
N SER A 576 -5.05 25.46 -9.74
CA SER A 576 -5.79 26.70 -9.71
C SER A 576 -4.77 27.84 -9.76
N GLY A 577 -4.55 28.38 -10.95
CA GLY A 577 -3.67 29.50 -11.18
C GLY A 577 -4.23 30.68 -10.41
N GLY A 578 -3.61 30.99 -9.27
CA GLY A 578 -3.69 32.33 -8.73
C GLY A 578 -3.04 33.23 -9.77
N THR A 579 -3.86 33.98 -10.50
CA THR A 579 -3.41 35.17 -11.22
C THR A 579 -2.78 36.11 -10.19
N GLU A 580 -1.46 36.07 -10.06
CA GLU A 580 -0.70 37.19 -9.52
C GLU A 580 -0.88 38.36 -10.51
N LYS A 581 -1.84 39.23 -10.20
CA LYS A 581 -1.83 40.59 -10.74
C LYS A 581 -0.65 41.30 -10.07
N GLU A 582 0.43 41.48 -10.82
CA GLU A 582 1.45 42.48 -10.52
C GLU A 582 0.77 43.84 -10.38
N SER A 583 0.84 44.43 -9.18
CA SER A 583 0.59 45.84 -8.95
C SER A 583 1.86 46.63 -9.32
N PRO A 584 1.75 47.80 -9.98
CA PRO A 584 2.92 48.57 -10.36
C PRO A 584 3.56 49.21 -9.12
N ARG A 585 4.90 49.14 -9.06
CA ARG A 585 5.71 49.85 -8.07
C ARG A 585 5.67 51.35 -8.40
N GLU A 586 5.15 52.14 -7.47
CA GLU A 586 5.38 53.59 -7.47
C GLU A 586 6.79 53.90 -6.96
N GLU A 587 7.56 54.60 -7.79
CA GLU A 587 8.83 55.21 -7.44
C GLU A 587 8.60 56.41 -6.50
N GLY A 588 9.05 56.30 -5.26
CA GLY A 588 9.13 57.42 -4.32
C GLY A 588 10.52 58.04 -4.33
N THR A 589 10.71 59.12 -5.10
CA THR A 589 11.88 59.99 -5.05
C THR A 589 11.88 60.87 -3.79
N SER A 590 13.07 61.03 -3.20
CA SER A 590 13.39 61.84 -2.02
C SER A 590 13.05 63.33 -2.08
N LYS A 591 12.84 63.91 -0.88
CA LYS A 591 13.15 65.27 -0.35
C LYS A 591 11.99 65.73 0.54
N ASP A 592 12.13 66.42 1.66
CA ASP A 592 13.22 67.06 2.41
C ASP A 592 12.60 67.47 3.78
N SER A 593 13.45 67.87 4.74
CA SER A 593 13.17 68.86 5.81
C SER A 593 12.75 68.37 7.22
N MET A 594 13.75 68.40 8.11
CA MET A 594 13.84 69.27 9.32
C MET A 594 12.84 69.18 10.49
N ASN A 595 13.47 69.25 11.68
CA ASN A 595 12.98 69.57 13.03
C ASN A 595 12.09 68.50 13.68
N ASN A 596 12.42 67.93 14.85
CA ASN A 596 13.10 68.45 16.04
C ASN A 596 13.69 67.27 16.82
#